data_AF-A0A1V9W2X2-F1
#
_entry.id   AF-A0A1V9W2X2-F1
#
_cell.length_a   1.000
_cell.length_b   1.000
_cell.length_c   1.000
_cell.angle_alpha   90.00
_cell.angle_beta   90.00
_cell.angle_gamma   90.00
#
_symmetry.space_group_name_H-M   'P 1'
#
loop_
_entity.id
_entity.type
_entity.pdbx_description
1 polymer ?
#
loop_
_entity_poly.entity_id
_entity_poly.type
_entity_poly.pdbx_seq_one_letter_code
_entity_poly.pdbx_strand_id
1 'polypeptide(L)'
;MVKYKYVLGIFFACLLLTLCIYTYLPTRMAVHWNENGVANEFISKQVVVLFLPVLIIFSHGFVYIISHNIYKFNEGEHFIVSGFIKSITLFMLFIHMLILFINLRSSIFFQTGLTIGISMFLFMLSKVFKKVKDTEKEPIKLQKIRLVSSRIFQVMACSILCSLLLSLKWGFYLLISVISCGSILFMFYILYAYILESYET
;
A
#
# COMPACT_ATOMS: atom_id res chain seq x y z
N MET A 1 -0.89 9.03 -20.61
CA MET A 1 -1.87 7.97 -20.94
C MET A 1 -1.33 6.52 -20.90
N VAL A 2 -0.12 6.19 -21.38
CA VAL A 2 0.33 4.77 -21.50
C VAL A 2 0.51 4.05 -20.15
N LYS A 3 0.92 4.74 -19.07
CA LYS A 3 1.22 4.11 -17.76
C LYS A 3 0.00 3.63 -16.96
N TYR A 4 -1.18 4.22 -17.18
CA TYR A 4 -2.41 3.83 -16.48
C TYR A 4 -2.99 2.52 -17.03
N LYS A 5 -2.73 2.24 -18.32
CA LYS A 5 -3.21 1.03 -19.01
C LYS A 5 -2.69 -0.26 -18.36
N TYR A 6 -1.46 -0.26 -17.85
CA TYR A 6 -0.89 -1.45 -17.22
C TYR A 6 -1.57 -1.82 -15.90
N VAL A 7 -1.83 -0.83 -15.03
CA VAL A 7 -2.48 -1.05 -13.74
C VAL A 7 -3.92 -1.51 -13.95
N LEU A 8 -4.61 -0.89 -14.91
CA LEU A 8 -5.94 -1.28 -15.32
C LEU A 8 -5.95 -2.72 -15.90
N GLY A 9 -4.97 -3.06 -16.74
CA GLY A 9 -4.80 -4.41 -17.26
C GLY A 9 -4.56 -5.45 -16.16
N ILE A 10 -3.70 -5.14 -15.18
CA ILE A 10 -3.47 -6.01 -14.01
C ILE A 10 -4.76 -6.17 -13.20
N PHE A 11 -5.51 -5.08 -12.97
CA PHE A 11 -6.80 -5.13 -12.28
C PHE A 11 -7.78 -6.07 -12.98
N PHE A 12 -7.98 -5.92 -14.30
CA PHE A 12 -8.84 -6.82 -15.06
C PHE A 12 -8.34 -8.26 -15.10
N ALA A 13 -7.02 -8.48 -15.17
CA ALA A 13 -6.44 -9.81 -15.08
C ALA A 13 -6.72 -10.47 -13.72
N CYS A 14 -6.59 -9.73 -12.61
CA CYS A 14 -6.94 -10.19 -11.27
C CYS A 14 -8.44 -10.53 -11.15
N LEU A 15 -9.32 -9.70 -11.73
CA LEU A 15 -10.75 -9.98 -11.78
C LEU A 15 -11.07 -11.25 -12.57
N LEU A 16 -10.50 -11.39 -13.76
CA LEU A 16 -10.70 -12.56 -14.61
C LEU A 16 -10.19 -13.82 -13.92
N LEU A 17 -9.01 -13.77 -13.30
CA LEU A 17 -8.49 -14.87 -12.49
C LEU A 17 -9.43 -15.22 -11.34
N THR A 18 -9.96 -14.21 -10.63
CA THR A 18 -10.93 -14.41 -9.54
C THR A 18 -12.18 -15.14 -10.03
N LEU A 19 -12.70 -14.77 -11.20
CA LEU A 19 -13.85 -15.44 -11.83
C LEU A 19 -13.52 -16.89 -12.21
N CYS A 20 -12.36 -17.15 -12.79
CA CYS A 20 -11.92 -18.49 -13.15
C CYS A 20 -11.81 -19.43 -11.94
N ILE A 21 -11.36 -18.91 -10.79
CA ILE A 21 -11.19 -19.74 -9.57
C ILE A 21 -12.42 -19.74 -8.66
N TYR A 22 -13.47 -18.96 -8.96
CA TYR A 22 -14.60 -18.70 -8.07
C TYR A 22 -15.36 -19.96 -7.63
N THR A 23 -15.47 -20.95 -8.52
CA THR A 23 -16.14 -22.24 -8.26
C THR A 23 -15.35 -23.12 -7.31
N TYR A 24 -14.03 -22.94 -7.25
CA TYR A 24 -13.13 -23.70 -6.38
C TYR A 24 -12.96 -23.07 -5.00
N LEU A 25 -13.43 -21.83 -4.80
CA LEU A 25 -13.37 -21.15 -3.52
C LEU A 25 -14.43 -21.67 -2.53
N PRO A 26 -14.06 -21.86 -1.25
CA PRO A 26 -15.00 -22.27 -0.21
C PRO A 26 -16.09 -21.20 0.01
N THR A 27 -17.26 -21.62 0.49
CA THR A 27 -18.40 -20.70 0.73
C THR A 27 -18.08 -19.64 1.78
N ARG A 28 -17.30 -20.01 2.81
CA ARG A 28 -16.71 -19.11 3.78
C ARG A 28 -15.19 -19.09 3.60
N MET A 29 -14.64 -17.90 3.52
CA MET A 29 -13.22 -17.65 3.30
C MET A 29 -12.62 -17.00 4.54
N ALA A 30 -11.44 -17.47 4.95
CA ALA A 30 -10.64 -16.81 5.96
C ALA A 30 -10.18 -15.44 5.46
N VAL A 31 -10.34 -14.42 6.30
CA VAL A 31 -9.95 -13.03 6.00
C VAL A 31 -9.01 -12.44 7.06
N HIS A 32 -8.92 -13.06 8.23
CA HIS A 32 -8.03 -12.67 9.31
C HIS A 32 -7.37 -13.92 9.92
N TRP A 33 -6.11 -13.75 10.33
CA TRP A 33 -5.29 -14.76 10.99
C TRP A 33 -4.69 -14.15 12.25
N ASN A 34 -4.64 -14.93 13.33
CA ASN A 34 -4.02 -14.51 14.58
C ASN A 34 -2.47 -14.55 14.50
N GLU A 35 -1.81 -14.15 15.59
CA GLU A 35 -0.35 -14.10 15.71
C GLU A 35 0.33 -15.48 15.64
N ASN A 36 -0.44 -16.57 15.73
CA ASN A 36 0.03 -17.94 15.52
C ASN A 36 -0.19 -18.42 14.08
N GLY A 37 -0.70 -17.56 13.19
CA GLY A 37 -1.00 -17.89 11.80
C GLY A 37 -2.26 -18.72 11.60
N VAL A 38 -3.14 -18.80 12.60
CA VAL A 38 -4.40 -19.56 12.55
C VAL A 38 -5.53 -18.63 12.12
N ALA A 39 -6.30 -19.05 11.10
CA ALA A 39 -7.48 -18.33 10.66
C ALA A 39 -8.53 -18.26 11.78
N ASN A 40 -8.98 -17.05 12.14
CA ASN A 40 -9.94 -16.83 13.22
C ASN A 40 -11.17 -16.00 12.80
N GLU A 41 -11.15 -15.33 11.65
CA GLU A 41 -12.34 -14.66 11.11
C GLU A 41 -12.62 -15.09 9.68
N PHE A 42 -13.91 -15.25 9.38
CA PHE A 42 -14.39 -15.79 8.11
C PHE A 42 -15.57 -14.99 7.58
N ILE A 43 -15.54 -14.70 6.28
CA ILE A 43 -16.59 -13.96 5.57
C ILE A 43 -17.07 -14.78 4.36
N SER A 44 -18.27 -14.48 3.84
CA SER A 44 -18.79 -15.14 2.65
C SER A 44 -17.93 -14.83 1.42
N LYS A 45 -17.76 -15.82 0.52
CA LYS A 45 -16.94 -15.65 -0.68
C LYS A 45 -17.41 -14.52 -1.59
N GLN A 46 -18.73 -14.27 -1.64
CA GLN A 46 -19.30 -13.18 -2.43
C GLN A 46 -18.75 -11.83 -1.98
N VAL A 47 -18.70 -11.61 -0.66
CA VAL A 47 -18.19 -10.37 -0.08
C VAL A 47 -16.69 -10.25 -0.34
N VAL A 48 -15.90 -11.31 -0.10
CA VAL A 48 -14.45 -11.27 -0.33
C VAL A 48 -14.10 -10.95 -1.79
N VAL A 49 -14.77 -11.61 -2.74
CA VAL A 49 -14.52 -11.43 -4.18
C VAL A 49 -14.91 -10.02 -4.67
N LEU A 50 -15.99 -9.43 -4.14
CA LEU A 50 -16.50 -8.14 -4.61
C LEU A 50 -15.93 -6.94 -3.85
N PHE A 51 -15.58 -7.10 -2.58
CA PHE A 51 -15.19 -6.00 -1.70
C PHE A 51 -13.98 -5.24 -2.25
N LEU A 52 -12.93 -5.96 -2.61
CA LEU A 52 -11.67 -5.33 -3.00
C LEU A 52 -11.75 -4.62 -4.38
N PRO A 53 -12.39 -5.20 -5.41
CA PRO A 53 -12.69 -4.47 -6.64
C PRO A 53 -13.47 -3.18 -6.42
N VAL A 54 -14.53 -3.22 -5.60
CA VAL A 54 -15.35 -2.05 -5.27
C VAL A 54 -14.51 -1.00 -4.53
N LEU A 55 -13.71 -1.43 -3.56
CA LEU A 55 -12.85 -0.54 -2.78
C LEU A 55 -11.76 0.13 -3.62
N ILE A 56 -11.20 -0.57 -4.61
CA ILE A 56 -10.25 0.03 -5.58
C ILE A 56 -10.96 1.12 -6.39
N ILE A 57 -12.13 0.81 -6.99
CA ILE A 57 -12.89 1.79 -7.79
C ILE A 57 -13.23 3.02 -6.94
N PHE A 58 -13.72 2.79 -5.72
CA PHE A 58 -14.03 3.85 -4.76
C PHE A 58 -12.80 4.71 -4.43
N SER A 59 -11.65 4.09 -4.15
CA SER A 59 -10.41 4.81 -3.81
C SER A 59 -9.93 5.71 -4.95
N HIS A 60 -10.02 5.23 -6.19
CA HIS A 60 -9.69 6.03 -7.38
C HIS A 60 -10.67 7.19 -7.57
N GLY A 61 -11.97 6.94 -7.45
CA GLY A 61 -12.99 7.99 -7.53
C GLY A 61 -12.83 9.05 -6.44
N PHE A 62 -12.57 8.62 -5.21
CA PHE A 62 -12.36 9.51 -4.07
C PHE A 62 -11.14 10.42 -4.27
N VAL A 63 -10.00 9.86 -4.69
CA VAL A 63 -8.80 10.67 -4.97
C VAL A 63 -9.00 11.59 -6.17
N TYR A 64 -9.72 11.15 -7.20
CA TYR A 64 -10.07 12.02 -8.32
C TYR A 64 -10.87 13.25 -7.85
N ILE A 65 -11.90 13.04 -7.01
CA ILE A 65 -12.71 14.13 -6.44
C ILE A 65 -11.84 15.08 -5.61
N ILE A 66 -11.02 14.57 -4.69
CA ILE A 66 -10.14 15.40 -3.86
C ILE A 66 -9.18 16.21 -4.72
N SER A 67 -8.51 15.53 -5.65
CA SER A 67 -7.47 16.12 -6.50
C SER A 67 -8.03 17.20 -7.43
N HIS A 68 -9.21 17.00 -7.99
CA HIS A 68 -9.76 17.88 -9.01
C HIS A 68 -10.68 18.97 -8.42
N ASN A 69 -11.48 18.63 -7.41
CA ASN A 69 -12.51 19.53 -6.90
C ASN A 69 -12.06 20.33 -5.67
N ILE A 70 -11.25 19.73 -4.80
CA ILE A 70 -10.83 20.37 -3.53
C ILE A 70 -9.51 21.11 -3.72
N TYR A 71 -8.44 20.38 -4.05
CA TYR A 71 -7.09 20.95 -4.10
C TYR A 71 -6.68 21.48 -5.47
N LYS A 72 -7.41 21.13 -6.54
CA LYS A 72 -7.15 21.57 -7.92
C LYS A 72 -5.67 21.43 -8.32
N PHE A 73 -5.13 20.22 -8.10
CA PHE A 73 -3.71 19.95 -8.24
C PHE A 73 -3.16 20.30 -9.63
N ASN A 74 -1.91 20.77 -9.67
CA ASN A 74 -1.18 20.98 -10.92
C ASN A 74 -0.58 19.67 -11.47
N GLU A 75 0.01 19.70 -12.68
CA GLU A 75 0.56 18.48 -13.32
C GLU A 75 1.63 17.76 -12.49
N GLY A 76 2.40 18.48 -11.68
CA GLY A 76 3.44 17.93 -10.81
C GLY A 76 2.86 17.20 -9.60
N GLU A 77 1.88 17.79 -8.94
CA GLU A 77 1.15 17.20 -7.82
C GLU A 77 0.34 15.96 -8.25
N HIS A 78 -0.27 16.04 -9.44
CA HIS A 78 -0.94 14.89 -10.05
C HIS A 78 -0.01 13.69 -10.24
N PHE A 79 1.29 13.90 -10.46
CA PHE A 79 2.25 12.80 -10.59
C PHE A 79 2.47 12.04 -9.28
N ILE A 80 2.64 12.75 -8.16
CA ILE A 80 2.86 12.15 -6.84
C ILE A 80 1.61 11.40 -6.39
N VAL A 81 0.45 12.04 -6.51
CA VAL A 81 -0.85 11.45 -6.14
C VAL A 81 -1.17 10.23 -7.00
N SER A 82 -0.94 10.30 -8.31
CA SER A 82 -1.09 9.15 -9.21
C SER A 82 -0.13 8.01 -8.86
N GLY A 83 1.12 8.34 -8.50
CA GLY A 83 2.11 7.38 -8.02
C GLY A 83 1.68 6.68 -6.73
N PHE A 84 1.14 7.45 -5.78
CA PHE A 84 0.62 6.97 -4.50
C PHE A 84 -0.57 6.01 -4.70
N ILE A 85 -1.58 6.44 -5.46
CA ILE A 85 -2.77 5.63 -5.74
C ILE A 85 -2.42 4.34 -6.49
N LYS A 86 -1.44 4.41 -7.41
CA LYS A 86 -0.93 3.21 -8.06
C LYS A 86 -0.35 2.22 -7.05
N SER A 87 0.45 2.69 -6.09
CA SER A 87 1.05 1.83 -5.06
C SER A 87 -0.02 1.18 -4.18
N ILE A 88 -1.05 1.95 -3.77
CA ILE A 88 -2.20 1.41 -3.03
C ILE A 88 -2.91 0.36 -3.86
N THR A 89 -3.25 0.66 -5.11
CA THR A 89 -3.98 -0.27 -6.00
C THR A 89 -3.25 -1.59 -6.14
N LEU A 90 -1.93 -1.56 -6.37
CA LEU A 90 -1.14 -2.77 -6.53
C LEU A 90 -1.05 -3.57 -5.22
N PHE A 91 -0.92 -2.89 -4.07
CA PHE A 91 -0.92 -3.55 -2.77
C PHE A 91 -2.29 -4.19 -2.47
N MET A 92 -3.39 -3.50 -2.74
CA MET A 92 -4.74 -4.06 -2.58
C MET A 92 -4.94 -5.28 -3.47
N LEU A 93 -4.55 -5.21 -4.76
CA LEU A 93 -4.60 -6.36 -5.66
C LEU A 93 -3.75 -7.53 -5.18
N PHE A 94 -2.55 -7.24 -4.64
CA PHE A 94 -1.71 -8.27 -4.03
C PHE A 94 -2.42 -8.95 -2.84
N ILE A 95 -3.01 -8.18 -1.92
CA ILE A 95 -3.76 -8.72 -0.77
C ILE A 95 -4.95 -9.56 -1.23
N HIS A 96 -5.69 -9.10 -2.24
CA HIS A 96 -6.77 -9.86 -2.86
C HIS A 96 -6.29 -11.23 -3.31
N MET A 97 -5.27 -11.25 -4.15
CA MET A 97 -4.72 -12.49 -4.67
C MET A 97 -4.18 -13.39 -3.56
N LEU A 98 -3.49 -12.83 -2.57
CA LEU A 98 -3.00 -13.57 -1.41
C LEU A 98 -4.13 -14.27 -0.66
N ILE A 99 -5.22 -13.58 -0.37
CA ILE A 99 -6.40 -14.15 0.31
C ILE A 99 -7.02 -15.26 -0.53
N LEU A 100 -7.18 -15.06 -1.85
CA LEU A 100 -7.73 -16.08 -2.75
C LEU A 100 -6.86 -17.35 -2.74
N PHE A 101 -5.54 -17.21 -2.91
CA PHE A 101 -4.62 -18.34 -2.96
C PHE A 101 -4.56 -19.13 -1.64
N ILE A 102 -4.53 -18.45 -0.50
CA ILE A 102 -4.52 -19.13 0.80
C ILE A 102 -5.82 -19.94 1.00
N ASN A 103 -6.96 -19.38 0.59
CA ASN A 103 -8.25 -20.06 0.69
C ASN A 103 -8.42 -21.20 -0.33
N LEU A 104 -7.58 -21.29 -1.36
CA LEU A 104 -7.46 -22.45 -2.27
C LEU A 104 -6.61 -23.59 -1.69
N ARG A 105 -6.34 -23.59 -0.37
CA ARG A 105 -5.45 -24.54 0.33
C ARG A 105 -3.98 -24.47 -0.12
N SER A 106 -3.52 -23.29 -0.49
CA SER A 106 -2.09 -23.05 -0.70
C SER A 106 -1.32 -23.12 0.63
N SER A 107 -0.10 -23.63 0.61
CA SER A 107 0.78 -23.75 1.80
C SER A 107 1.39 -22.41 2.25
N ILE A 108 0.90 -21.28 1.75
CA ILE A 108 1.43 -19.94 2.05
C ILE A 108 0.88 -19.47 3.38
N PHE A 109 1.76 -19.10 4.32
CA PHE A 109 1.37 -18.42 5.55
C PHE A 109 0.97 -16.97 5.23
N PHE A 110 -0.23 -16.57 5.69
CA PHE A 110 -0.75 -15.22 5.47
C PHE A 110 0.22 -14.14 5.93
N GLN A 111 0.79 -14.30 7.12
CA GLN A 111 1.72 -13.32 7.69
C GLN A 111 2.97 -13.13 6.82
N THR A 112 3.55 -14.20 6.29
CA THR A 112 4.69 -14.12 5.37
C THR A 112 4.35 -13.33 4.12
N GLY A 113 3.19 -13.65 3.50
CA GLY A 113 2.71 -12.92 2.33
C GLY A 113 2.45 -11.44 2.64
N LEU A 114 1.80 -11.15 3.77
CA LEU A 114 1.49 -9.79 4.20
C LEU A 114 2.77 -8.97 4.45
N THR A 115 3.76 -9.54 5.16
CA THR A 115 5.06 -8.89 5.40
C THR A 115 5.75 -8.52 4.10
N ILE A 116 5.80 -9.45 3.12
CA ILE A 116 6.36 -9.18 1.79
C ILE A 116 5.58 -8.05 1.10
N GLY A 117 4.25 -8.11 1.14
CA GLY A 117 3.37 -7.10 0.55
C GLY A 117 3.60 -5.71 1.13
N ILE A 118 3.65 -5.58 2.46
CA ILE A 118 3.89 -4.32 3.16
C ILE A 118 5.28 -3.76 2.83
N SER A 119 6.32 -4.59 2.88
CA SER A 119 7.67 -4.18 2.49
C SER A 119 7.72 -3.66 1.06
N MET A 120 7.10 -4.37 0.11
CA MET A 120 7.07 -3.95 -1.29
C MET A 120 6.27 -2.65 -1.48
N PHE A 121 5.14 -2.51 -0.78
CA PHE A 121 4.33 -1.28 -0.78
C PHE A 121 5.12 -0.07 -0.27
N LEU A 122 5.78 -0.18 0.88
CA LEU A 122 6.61 0.89 1.45
C LEU A 122 7.80 1.23 0.54
N PHE A 123 8.42 0.23 -0.07
CA PHE A 123 9.50 0.46 -1.05
C PHE A 123 9.00 1.19 -2.30
N MET A 124 7.80 0.87 -2.79
CA MET A 124 7.17 1.60 -3.88
C MET A 124 6.85 3.04 -3.50
N LEU A 125 6.34 3.29 -2.28
CA LEU A 125 6.13 4.64 -1.76
C LEU A 125 7.45 5.42 -1.72
N SER A 126 8.52 4.82 -1.20
CA SER A 126 9.85 5.43 -1.19
C SER A 126 10.28 5.95 -2.57
N LYS A 127 10.03 5.17 -3.63
CA LYS A 127 10.30 5.56 -5.02
C LYS A 127 9.41 6.70 -5.52
N VAL A 128 8.15 6.76 -5.10
CA VAL A 128 7.24 7.87 -5.44
C VAL A 128 7.77 9.17 -4.86
N PHE A 129 8.15 9.18 -3.57
CA PHE A 129 8.70 10.37 -2.92
C PHE A 129 10.05 10.80 -3.51
N LYS A 130 10.93 9.86 -3.85
CA LYS A 130 12.25 10.15 -4.44
C LYS A 130 12.18 10.79 -5.84
N LYS A 131 11.13 10.54 -6.61
CA LYS A 131 11.11 10.86 -8.04
C LYS A 131 10.83 12.34 -8.31
N VAL A 132 11.89 13.09 -8.60
CA VAL A 132 11.85 14.50 -9.00
C VAL A 132 11.55 14.59 -10.50
N LYS A 133 10.55 15.38 -10.89
CA LYS A 133 10.24 15.60 -12.32
C LYS A 133 10.61 17.02 -12.78
N ASP A 134 10.56 18.03 -11.91
CA ASP A 134 11.01 19.40 -12.22
C ASP A 134 11.61 20.07 -10.97
N THR A 135 12.92 19.90 -10.78
CA THR A 135 13.68 20.43 -9.63
C THR A 135 13.72 21.96 -9.57
N GLU A 136 13.40 22.65 -10.68
CA GLU A 136 13.54 24.10 -10.82
C GLU A 136 12.38 24.91 -10.20
N LYS A 137 11.23 24.29 -9.88
CA LYS A 137 10.06 24.99 -9.33
C LYS A 137 9.70 24.63 -7.89
N GLU A 138 10.25 23.55 -7.35
CA GLU A 138 9.88 23.06 -6.01
C GLU A 138 10.79 23.67 -4.93
N PRO A 139 10.26 24.32 -3.88
CA PRO A 139 11.07 24.93 -2.83
C PRO A 139 11.97 23.90 -2.14
N ILE A 140 13.20 24.31 -1.81
CA ILE A 140 14.25 23.46 -1.23
C ILE A 140 13.76 22.68 0.00
N LYS A 141 12.85 23.26 0.79
CA LYS A 141 12.25 22.62 1.98
C LYS A 141 11.40 21.39 1.61
N LEU A 142 10.50 21.50 0.63
CA LEU A 142 9.68 20.37 0.16
C LEU A 142 10.55 19.24 -0.41
N GLN A 143 11.65 19.58 -1.10
CA GLN A 143 12.61 18.59 -1.59
C GLN A 143 13.26 17.81 -0.44
N LYS A 144 13.68 18.49 0.64
CA LYS A 144 14.22 17.84 1.84
C LYS A 144 13.20 16.91 2.49
N ILE A 145 11.93 17.34 2.61
CA ILE A 145 10.86 16.50 3.15
C ILE A 145 10.71 15.23 2.34
N ARG A 146 10.61 15.33 1.02
CA ARG A 146 10.46 14.17 0.14
C ARG A 146 11.63 13.20 0.25
N LEU A 147 12.86 13.70 0.32
CA LEU A 147 14.05 12.86 0.48
C LEU A 147 14.07 12.13 1.82
N VAL A 148 13.73 12.82 2.92
CA VAL A 148 13.64 12.21 4.24
C VAL A 148 12.53 11.17 4.29
N SER A 149 11.32 11.50 3.82
CA SER A 149 10.20 10.56 3.71
C SER A 149 10.58 9.32 2.89
N SER A 150 11.25 9.52 1.75
CA SER A 150 11.73 8.41 0.92
C SER A 150 12.67 7.47 1.67
N ARG A 151 13.62 8.03 2.45
CA ARG A 151 14.56 7.25 3.27
C ARG A 151 13.85 6.52 4.39
N ILE A 152 12.93 7.16 5.10
CA ILE A 152 12.14 6.53 6.17
C ILE A 152 11.42 5.30 5.62
N PHE A 153 10.67 5.45 4.51
CA PHE A 153 9.95 4.32 3.92
C PHE A 153 10.88 3.21 3.41
N GLN A 154 12.06 3.55 2.88
CA GLN A 154 13.04 2.56 2.44
C GLN A 154 13.61 1.76 3.62
N VAL A 155 13.95 2.45 4.72
CA VAL A 155 14.43 1.79 5.94
C VAL A 155 13.35 0.89 6.52
N MET A 156 12.11 1.38 6.64
CA MET A 156 10.98 0.57 7.10
C MET A 156 10.79 -0.68 6.23
N ALA A 157 10.82 -0.53 4.90
CA ALA A 157 10.66 -1.65 3.97
C ALA A 157 11.73 -2.73 4.19
N CYS A 158 13.00 -2.33 4.31
CA CYS A 158 14.12 -3.24 4.56
C CYS A 158 14.01 -3.90 5.94
N SER A 159 13.73 -3.14 6.99
CA SER A 159 13.58 -3.66 8.36
C SER A 159 12.43 -4.65 8.46
N ILE A 160 11.29 -4.37 7.83
CA ILE A 160 10.16 -5.29 7.78
C ILE A 160 10.51 -6.54 6.96
N LEU A 161 11.27 -6.42 5.88
CA LEU A 161 11.69 -7.59 5.11
C LEU A 161 12.64 -8.49 5.92
N CYS A 162 13.54 -7.89 6.71
CA CYS A 162 14.40 -8.62 7.64
C CYS A 162 13.60 -9.36 8.73
N SER A 163 12.36 -8.95 9.02
CA SER A 163 11.48 -9.66 9.98
C SER A 163 11.17 -11.10 9.54
N LEU A 164 11.29 -11.41 8.24
CA LEU A 164 11.11 -12.75 7.71
C LEU A 164 12.17 -13.76 8.19
N LEU A 165 13.31 -13.29 8.69
CA LEU A 165 14.36 -14.12 9.27
C LEU A 165 14.05 -14.53 10.72
N LEU A 166 13.05 -13.92 11.33
CA LEU A 166 12.63 -14.19 12.70
C LEU A 166 11.50 -15.24 12.72
N SER A 167 11.23 -15.79 13.91
CA SER A 167 10.04 -16.62 14.09
C SER A 167 8.76 -15.80 13.87
N LEU A 168 7.66 -16.48 13.52
CA LEU A 168 6.38 -15.84 13.17
C LEU A 168 5.94 -14.78 14.21
N LYS A 169 6.02 -15.11 15.51
CA LYS A 169 5.64 -14.20 16.60
C LYS A 169 6.54 -12.95 16.68
N TRP A 170 7.86 -13.13 16.66
CA TRP A 170 8.81 -12.02 16.73
C TRP A 170 8.77 -11.15 15.48
N GLY A 171 8.59 -11.78 14.31
CA GLY A 171 8.39 -11.07 13.05
C GLY A 171 7.14 -10.18 13.08
N PHE A 172 6.04 -10.65 13.68
CA PHE A 172 4.82 -9.87 13.86
C PHE A 172 5.04 -8.64 14.75
N TYR A 173 5.70 -8.80 15.91
CA TYR A 173 5.99 -7.68 16.79
C TYR A 173 6.96 -6.66 16.16
N LEU A 174 7.96 -7.14 15.43
CA LEU A 174 8.87 -6.25 14.70
C LEU A 174 8.14 -5.48 13.61
N LEU A 175 7.25 -6.13 12.85
CA LEU A 175 6.39 -5.49 11.86
C LEU A 175 5.59 -4.34 12.48
N ILE A 176 4.85 -4.59 13.56
CA ILE A 176 4.05 -3.57 14.24
C ILE A 176 4.93 -2.43 14.74
N SER A 177 6.05 -2.76 15.39
CA SER A 177 6.99 -1.77 15.94
C SER A 177 7.55 -0.84 14.87
N VAL A 178 8.03 -1.42 13.76
CA VAL A 178 8.60 -0.64 12.64
C VAL A 178 7.53 0.21 11.97
N ILE A 179 6.33 -0.31 11.74
CA ILE A 179 5.22 0.47 11.15
C ILE A 179 4.85 1.64 12.07
N SER A 180 4.70 1.38 13.36
CA SER A 180 4.28 2.39 14.34
C SER A 180 5.33 3.49 14.49
N CYS A 181 6.58 3.11 14.78
CA CYS A 181 7.69 4.04 14.95
C CYS A 181 7.97 4.82 13.65
N GLY A 182 8.00 4.15 12.50
CA GLY A 182 8.21 4.79 11.21
C GLY A 182 7.11 5.78 10.84
N SER A 183 5.85 5.45 11.14
CA SER A 183 4.71 6.36 10.92
C SER A 183 4.78 7.59 11.84
N ILE A 184 5.12 7.39 13.11
CA ILE A 184 5.33 8.47 14.08
C ILE A 184 6.45 9.40 13.59
N LEU A 185 7.61 8.86 13.22
CA LEU A 185 8.73 9.65 12.70
C LEU A 185 8.36 10.44 11.44
N PHE A 186 7.64 9.80 10.51
CA PHE A 186 7.17 10.47 9.30
C PHE A 186 6.23 11.64 9.60
N MET A 187 5.25 11.44 10.49
CA MET A 187 4.29 12.48 10.89
C MET A 187 4.96 13.61 11.66
N PHE A 188 5.85 13.31 12.61
CA PHE A 188 6.61 14.33 13.33
C PHE A 188 7.48 15.16 12.40
N TYR A 189 8.11 14.53 11.40
CA TYR A 189 8.94 15.26 10.45
C TYR A 189 8.12 16.20 9.57
N ILE A 190 6.95 15.75 9.07
CA ILE A 190 6.04 16.60 8.31
C ILE A 190 5.54 17.76 9.17
N LEU A 191 5.10 17.50 10.40
CA LEU A 191 4.62 18.53 11.31
C LEU A 191 5.71 19.55 11.63
N TYR A 192 6.93 19.08 11.93
CA TYR A 192 8.08 19.95 12.18
C TYR A 192 8.37 20.85 10.98
N ALA A 193 8.37 20.29 9.77
CA ALA A 193 8.62 21.05 8.56
C ALA A 193 7.51 22.08 8.28
N TYR A 194 6.25 21.71 8.52
CA TYR A 194 5.10 22.61 8.40
C TYR A 194 5.17 23.78 9.38
N ILE A 195 5.49 23.50 10.64
CA ILE A 195 5.66 24.54 11.67
C ILE A 195 6.76 25.52 11.25
N LEU A 196 7.91 25.00 10.83
CA LEU A 196 9.06 25.82 10.43
C LEU A 196 8.76 26.67 9.18
N GLU A 197 7.90 26.21 8.29
CA GLU A 197 7.39 27.00 7.17
C GLU A 197 6.45 28.13 7.63
N SER A 198 5.54 27.85 8.56
CA SER A 198 4.58 28.85 9.06
C SER A 198 5.21 29.99 9.88
N TYR A 199 6.39 29.78 10.47
CA TYR A 199 7.11 30.81 11.24
C TYR A 199 8.06 31.67 10.39
N GLU A 200 8.37 31.27 9.16
CA GLU A 200 9.22 32.05 8.24
C GLU A 200 8.42 32.96 7.28
N THR A 201 7.09 32.86 7.30
CA THR A 201 6.14 33.75 6.61
C THR A 201 5.53 34.77 7.55
#